data_AF-A0A3R9CLC6-F1
#
_entry.id   AF-A0A3R9CLC6-F1
#
_cell.length_a   1.000
_cell.length_b   1.000
_cell.length_c   1.000
_cell.angle_alpha   90.00
_cell.angle_beta   90.00
_cell.angle_gamma   90.00
#
_symmetry.space_group_name_H-M   'P 1'
#
loop_
_entity.id
_entity.type
_entity.pdbx_description
1 polymer ?
#
loop_
_entity_poly.entity_id
_entity_poly.type
_entity_poly.pdbx_seq_one_letter_code
_entity_poly.pdbx_strand_id
1 'polypeptide(L)'
;MSEFKVGDKVVLKNSSQDKVMTIQECYKEFIRAYWDDKHYSFAHEVNFRFATPEEIALGHRIDKPSDSRELETLDKLENHISPLCKSKDV
;
A
#
# COMPACT_ATOMS: atom_id res chain seq x y z
N MET A 1 -9.75 6.95 -22.77
CA MET A 1 -8.39 7.46 -22.45
C MET A 1 -8.36 7.56 -20.95
N SER A 2 -7.37 6.94 -20.29
CA SER A 2 -7.27 7.02 -18.83
C SER A 2 -7.02 8.48 -18.43
N GLU A 3 -7.84 9.02 -17.53
CA GLU A 3 -7.64 10.37 -16.98
C GLU A 3 -6.41 10.45 -16.06
N PHE A 4 -5.87 9.29 -15.66
CA PHE A 4 -4.77 9.16 -14.73
C PHE A 4 -3.41 9.04 -15.43
N LYS A 5 -2.38 9.68 -14.86
CA LYS A 5 -0.99 9.60 -15.32
C LYS A 5 -0.04 9.22 -14.18
N VAL A 6 1.13 8.73 -14.56
CA VAL A 6 2.23 8.47 -13.63
C VAL A 6 2.58 9.74 -12.88
N GLY A 7 2.72 9.63 -11.56
CA GLY A 7 2.94 10.73 -10.62
C GLY A 7 1.69 11.29 -9.97
N ASP A 8 0.49 10.96 -10.46
CA ASP A 8 -0.74 11.43 -9.82
C ASP A 8 -0.92 10.81 -8.44
N LYS A 9 -1.47 11.61 -7.52
CA LYS A 9 -1.83 11.16 -6.17
C LYS A 9 -3.29 10.71 -6.16
N VAL A 10 -3.50 9.45 -5.81
CA VAL A 10 -4.81 8.79 -5.88
C VAL A 10 -5.12 8.02 -4.60
N VAL A 11 -6.41 7.79 -4.38
CA VAL A 11 -6.95 6.96 -3.31
C VAL A 11 -7.84 5.89 -3.94
N LEU A 12 -7.81 4.68 -3.39
CA LEU A 12 -8.67 3.58 -3.82
C LEU A 12 -10.05 3.72 -3.16
N LYS A 13 -11.10 3.77 -3.98
CA LYS A 13 -12.50 3.80 -3.54
C LYS A 13 -12.82 2.52 -2.76
N ASN A 14 -13.53 2.66 -1.64
CA ASN A 14 -13.96 1.55 -0.79
C ASN A 14 -12.82 0.69 -0.20
N SER A 15 -11.60 1.21 -0.16
CA SER A 15 -10.53 0.56 0.58
C SER A 15 -10.64 0.89 2.06
N SER A 16 -10.45 -0.09 2.92
CA SER A 16 -10.23 0.13 4.36
C SER A 16 -8.91 0.87 4.64
N GLN A 17 -8.09 1.08 3.60
CA GLN A 17 -6.73 1.56 3.73
C GLN A 17 -6.57 3.05 3.54
N ASP A 18 -7.63 3.85 3.26
CA ASP A 18 -7.64 5.33 3.09
C ASP A 18 -6.24 5.98 3.02
N LYS A 19 -5.49 5.63 1.96
CA LYS A 19 -4.08 6.00 1.80
C LYS A 19 -3.93 6.72 0.49
N VAL A 20 -3.21 7.83 0.56
CA VAL A 20 -2.72 8.50 -0.64
C VAL A 20 -1.61 7.65 -1.24
N MET A 21 -1.83 7.20 -2.46
CA MET A 21 -0.88 6.47 -3.27
C MET A 21 -0.41 7.34 -4.43
N THR A 22 0.78 7.08 -4.94
CA THR A 22 1.31 7.71 -6.14
C THR A 22 1.32 6.69 -7.28
N ILE A 23 0.74 7.04 -8.41
CA ILE A 23 0.75 6.19 -9.59
C ILE A 23 2.18 6.05 -10.10
N GLN A 24 2.64 4.82 -10.25
CA GLN A 24 3.94 4.50 -10.83
C GLN A 24 3.80 3.95 -12.25
N GLU A 25 2.75 3.18 -12.51
CA GLU A 25 2.52 2.56 -13.82
C GLU A 25 1.04 2.57 -14.18
N CYS A 26 0.73 2.96 -15.41
CA CYS A 26 -0.58 2.80 -16.04
C CYS A 26 -0.46 1.81 -17.18
N TYR A 27 -1.26 0.75 -17.16
CA TYR A 27 -1.33 -0.24 -18.24
C TYR A 27 -2.77 -0.41 -18.71
N LYS A 28 -3.07 0.13 -19.89
CA LYS A 28 -4.43 0.20 -20.46
C LYS A 28 -5.38 0.92 -19.49
N GLU A 29 -6.24 0.16 -18.81
CA GLU A 29 -7.25 0.64 -17.85
C GLU A 29 -6.89 0.26 -16.40
N PHE A 30 -5.73 -0.37 -16.20
CA PHE A 30 -5.23 -0.77 -14.88
C PHE A 30 -4.14 0.17 -14.40
N ILE A 31 -4.19 0.48 -13.11
CA ILE A 31 -3.27 1.39 -12.45
C ILE A 31 -2.56 0.64 -11.34
N ARG A 32 -1.23 0.81 -11.28
CA ARG A 32 -0.39 0.41 -10.16
C ARG A 32 0.05 1.66 -9.41
N ALA A 33 -0.38 1.78 -8.16
CA ALA A 33 -0.08 2.93 -7.31
C ALA A 33 0.52 2.47 -5.97
N TYR A 34 1.58 3.14 -5.55
CA TYR A 34 2.35 2.80 -4.34
C TYR A 34 2.10 3.82 -3.25
N TRP A 35 2.01 3.39 -1.99
CA TRP A 35 2.04 4.30 -0.84
C TRP A 35 3.35 4.20 -0.04
N ASP A 36 4.18 3.19 -0.30
CA ASP A 36 5.56 3.11 0.13
C ASP A 36 6.35 2.19 -0.82
N ASP A 37 7.65 1.97 -0.56
CA ASP A 37 8.52 1.20 -1.46
C ASP A 37 8.15 -0.28 -1.59
N LYS A 38 7.32 -0.83 -0.69
CA LYS A 38 6.99 -2.26 -0.63
C LYS A 38 5.53 -2.54 -0.91
N HIS A 39 4.65 -1.57 -0.68
CA HIS A 39 3.22 -1.77 -0.75
C HIS A 39 2.56 -0.95 -1.86
N TYR A 40 1.72 -1.64 -2.64
CA TYR A 40 1.01 -1.07 -3.76
C TYR A 40 -0.40 -1.62 -3.88
N SER A 41 -1.25 -0.84 -4.53
CA SER A 41 -2.55 -1.26 -5.04
C SER A 41 -2.47 -1.45 -6.55
N PHE A 42 -3.11 -2.51 -7.04
CA PHE A 42 -3.30 -2.76 -8.46
C PHE A 42 -4.77 -3.02 -8.73
N ALA A 43 -5.43 -2.09 -9.44
CA ALA A 43 -6.85 -2.17 -9.73
C ALA A 43 -7.20 -1.44 -11.03
N HIS A 44 -8.43 -1.61 -11.49
CA HIS A 44 -8.99 -0.87 -12.62
C HIS A 44 -9.16 0.62 -12.25
N GLU A 45 -8.91 1.53 -13.20
CA GLU A 45 -8.93 2.99 -13.01
C GLU A 45 -10.21 3.54 -12.36
N VAL A 46 -11.36 2.91 -12.63
CA VAL A 46 -12.66 3.25 -12.05
C VAL A 46 -12.71 3.13 -10.53
N ASN A 47 -11.85 2.29 -9.95
CA ASN A 47 -11.72 2.12 -8.50
C ASN A 47 -10.81 3.19 -7.88
N PHE A 48 -10.11 4.00 -8.67
CA PHE A 48 -9.31 5.11 -8.17
C PHE A 48 -10.09 6.43 -8.25
N ARG A 49 -9.73 7.34 -7.35
CA ARG A 49 -10.06 8.76 -7.43
C ARG A 49 -8.82 9.58 -7.14
N PHE A 50 -8.78 10.83 -7.61
CA PHE A 50 -7.76 11.77 -7.17
C PHE A 50 -7.84 11.98 -5.65
N ALA A 51 -6.67 12.06 -5.01
CA ALA A 51 -6.57 12.44 -3.62
C ALA A 51 -6.95 13.91 -3.46
N THR A 52 -7.67 14.26 -2.40
CA THR A 52 -7.96 15.67 -2.09
C THR A 52 -6.69 16.36 -1.58
N PRO A 53 -6.60 17.70 -1.67
CA PRO A 53 -5.46 18.43 -1.11
C PRO A 53 -5.23 18.16 0.38
N GLU A 54 -6.31 17.95 1.15
CA GLU A 54 -6.26 17.62 2.58
C GLU A 54 -5.62 16.24 2.79
N GLU A 55 -6.02 15.23 2.03
CA GLU A 55 -5.43 13.88 2.10
C GLU A 55 -3.95 13.90 1.74
N ILE A 56 -3.57 14.69 0.73
CA ILE A 56 -2.17 14.85 0.32
C ILE A 56 -1.34 15.53 1.41
N ALA A 57 -1.90 16.53 2.09
CA ALA A 57 -1.24 17.23 3.19
C ALA A 57 -1.06 16.34 4.44
N LEU A 58 -2.04 15.45 4.72
CA LEU A 58 -1.95 14.44 5.77
C LEU A 58 -1.00 13.29 5.41
N GLY A 59 -0.67 13.13 4.13
CA GLY A 59 0.26 12.12 3.64
C GLY A 59 -0.30 10.69 3.74
N HIS A 60 0.54 9.75 4.17
CA HIS A 60 0.21 8.32 4.20
C HIS A 60 -0.65 7.87 5.40
N ARG A 61 -1.06 8.82 6.26
CA ARG A 61 -1.91 8.59 7.44
C ARG A 61 -3.17 9.43 7.30
N ILE A 62 -4.20 8.87 6.68
CA ILE A 62 -5.57 9.23 7.03
C ILE A 62 -5.92 8.37 8.24
N ASP A 63 -5.20 8.56 9.35
CA ASP A 63 -5.63 8.03 10.63
C ASP A 63 -6.89 8.83 10.97
N LYS A 64 -8.06 8.18 10.96
CA LYS A 64 -9.14 8.61 11.85
C LYS A 64 -8.49 8.81 13.23
N PRO A 65 -8.87 9.84 14.02
CA PRO A 65 -8.33 10.00 15.37
C PRO A 65 -8.84 8.84 16.23
N SER A 66 -8.20 7.69 16.08
CA SER A 66 -8.36 6.53 16.94
C SER A 66 -7.32 6.71 18.02
N ASP A 67 -7.82 7.08 19.19
CA ASP A 67 -7.21 6.80 20.48
C ASP A 67 -6.72 5.34 20.49
N SER A 68 -5.47 5.13 20.10
CA SER A 68 -4.78 3.86 20.28
C SER A 68 -3.29 4.09 20.15
N ARG A 69 -2.66 4.30 21.31
CA ARG A 69 -1.29 3.82 21.57
C ARG A 69 -1.14 2.45 20.91
N GLU A 70 -0.30 2.33 19.90
CA GLU A 70 0.40 1.10 19.49
C GLU A 70 1.40 1.52 18.39
N LEU A 71 2.44 2.27 18.81
CA LEU A 71 3.65 2.49 18.04
C LEU A 71 4.71 1.49 18.51
N GLU A 72 4.45 0.19 18.43
CA GLU A 72 5.45 -0.83 18.80
C GLU A 72 5.31 -2.10 17.95
N THR A 73 6.22 -2.27 17.00
CA THR A 73 6.80 -3.55 16.55
C THR A 73 7.87 -3.18 15.52
N LEU A 74 9.01 -2.61 15.93
CA LEU A 74 10.17 -3.36 16.41
C LEU A 74 10.35 -4.66 15.63
N ASP A 75 11.01 -4.52 14.49
CA ASP A 75 12.23 -5.27 14.12
C ASP A 75 12.46 -6.56 14.94
N LYS A 76 11.68 -7.60 14.66
CA LYS A 76 12.06 -8.98 14.99
C LYS A 76 12.03 -9.78 13.70
N LEU A 77 13.14 -9.69 12.97
CA LEU A 77 13.56 -10.73 12.05
C LEU A 77 13.90 -11.98 12.90
N GLU A 78 12.88 -12.64 13.45
CA GLU A 78 13.05 -13.93 14.09
C GLU A 78 13.38 -14.96 13.01
N ASN A 79 14.68 -15.29 12.96
CA ASN A 79 15.30 -16.35 12.19
C ASN A 79 14.38 -17.55 11.94
N HIS A 80 13.93 -17.70 10.68
CA HIS A 80 13.40 -18.97 10.19
C HIS A 80 14.54 -19.97 9.97
N ILE A 81 15.16 -20.47 11.04
CA ILE A 81 15.87 -21.75 10.98
C ILE A 81 14.85 -22.82 11.33
N SER A 82 14.25 -23.42 10.30
CA SER A 82 13.37 -24.59 10.45
C SER A 82 14.16 -25.79 11.01
N PRO A 83 13.85 -26.33 12.20
CA PRO A 83 14.60 -27.44 12.79
C PRO A 83 14.03 -28.80 12.34
N LEU A 84 13.64 -28.97 11.07
CA LEU A 84 13.09 -30.24 10.62
C LEU A 84 13.35 -30.54 9.13
N CYS A 85 14.62 -30.48 8.72
CA CYS A 85 15.06 -31.28 7.59
C CYS A 85 15.50 -32.64 8.14
N LYS A 86 14.64 -33.66 8.02
CA LYS A 86 15.05 -35.04 8.28
C LYS A 86 16.08 -35.44 7.23
N SER A 87 17.34 -35.47 7.61
CA SER A 87 18.34 -36.23 6.87
C SER A 87 17.96 -37.71 7.02
N LYS A 88 17.61 -38.36 5.90
CA LYS A 88 17.53 -39.81 5.85
C LYS A 88 18.97 -40.33 5.86
N ASP A 89 19.34 -41.06 6.90
CA ASP A 89 20.56 -41.86 6.92
C ASP A 89 20.51 -42.88 5.75
N VAL A 90 21.63 -43.00 5.03
CA VAL A 90 21.91 -44.03 4.01
C VAL A 90 22.73 -45.13 4.66
#